data_AF-A0A382WTB3-F1
#
_entry.id   AF-A0A382WTB3-F1
#
_cell.length_a   1.000
_cell.length_b   1.000
_cell.length_c   1.000
_cell.angle_alpha   90.00
_cell.angle_beta   90.00
_cell.angle_gamma   90.00
#
_symmetry.space_group_name_H-M   'P 1'
#
loop_
_entity.id
_entity.type
_entity.pdbx_description
1 polymer ?
#
loop_
_entity_poly.entity_id
_entity_poly.type
_entity_poly.pdbx_seq_one_letter_code
_entity_poly.pdbx_strand_id
1 'polypeptide(L)'
;GGIVDGQETWLGDSWKYGGGSSWVTGSYDHDLNLLYWPVGNPGPDFDRHVRCEDPTVHTNLYSNSTIVMDPDTGEIKFHFQYTPCDPYDYDGVNEVILADIGGKKVWLHGDRNGYLYSIDRTNGQCNWVVPLGTVDWNAGFGDNCTPIMDWPKMDVTYDKVTRVWPTLDGGKEWHPKAYSKSSGLVYVPTYNFYMDLQAGLMEWHSGEWYLGSSILRFGQGNGAVNAYDAANGDMIWTRPSAAPATSGILATAGGLVFFGGPDGNIQAANDATGE
;
A
#
# COMPACT_ATOMS: atom_id res chain seq x y z
N GLY A 1 3.19 13.83 -10.70
CA GLY A 1 3.46 13.38 -12.07
C GLY A 1 2.35 13.89 -12.99
N GLY A 2 2.66 14.22 -14.24
CA GLY A 2 1.64 14.52 -15.24
C GLY A 2 0.84 13.28 -15.64
N ILE A 3 -0.17 13.45 -16.49
CA ILE A 3 -0.91 12.33 -17.11
C ILE A 3 0.03 11.67 -18.12
N VAL A 4 0.29 10.38 -17.95
CA VAL A 4 1.10 9.56 -18.87
C VAL A 4 0.17 8.54 -19.52
N ASP A 5 0.39 8.20 -20.78
CA ASP A 5 -0.27 7.02 -21.33
C ASP A 5 0.25 5.78 -20.59
N GLY A 6 -0.60 5.19 -19.76
CA GLY A 6 -0.22 4.05 -18.93
C GLY A 6 0.38 2.92 -19.76
N GLN A 7 -0.12 2.70 -20.99
CA GLN A 7 0.32 1.61 -21.87
C GLN A 7 1.80 1.69 -22.21
N GLU A 8 2.35 2.90 -22.36
CA GLU A 8 3.78 3.11 -22.70
C GLU A 8 4.72 2.64 -21.58
N THR A 9 4.19 2.41 -20.38
CA THR A 9 4.95 1.94 -19.22
C THR A 9 4.86 0.42 -19.01
N TRP A 10 4.40 -0.33 -20.02
CA TRP A 10 4.32 -1.79 -20.00
C TRP A 10 5.16 -2.39 -21.10
N LEU A 11 5.74 -3.56 -20.83
CA LEU A 11 6.45 -4.30 -21.86
C LEU A 11 5.45 -4.87 -22.88
N GLY A 12 5.49 -4.37 -24.10
CA GLY A 12 4.62 -4.81 -25.19
C GLY A 12 3.13 -4.71 -24.83
N ASP A 13 2.41 -5.81 -25.01
CA ASP A 13 0.96 -5.90 -24.78
C ASP A 13 0.58 -6.41 -23.37
N SER A 14 1.55 -6.50 -22.44
CA SER A 14 1.31 -7.07 -21.10
C SER A 14 0.24 -6.33 -20.29
N TRP A 15 -0.02 -5.05 -20.60
CA TRP A 15 -1.08 -4.25 -19.97
C TRP A 15 -2.50 -4.83 -20.18
N LYS A 16 -2.73 -5.63 -21.23
CA LYS A 16 -4.08 -6.18 -21.55
C LYS A 16 -4.63 -7.11 -20.48
N TYR A 17 -3.76 -7.69 -19.67
CA TYR A 17 -4.08 -8.56 -18.53
C TYR A 17 -3.26 -8.15 -17.30
N GLY A 18 -2.89 -6.86 -17.24
CA GLY A 18 -1.93 -6.31 -16.29
C GLY A 18 -2.47 -6.05 -14.89
N GLY A 19 -3.66 -6.52 -14.50
CA GLY A 19 -4.17 -6.28 -13.15
C GLY A 19 -4.62 -4.83 -12.92
N GLY A 20 -4.19 -4.21 -11.82
CA GLY A 20 -4.65 -2.87 -11.41
C GLY A 20 -6.09 -2.86 -10.92
N SER A 21 -6.54 -3.96 -10.30
CA SER A 21 -7.93 -4.12 -9.87
C SER A 21 -8.27 -3.21 -8.70
N SER A 22 -9.53 -2.78 -8.58
CA SER A 22 -9.99 -1.85 -7.54
C SER A 22 -11.02 -2.48 -6.61
N TRP A 23 -10.53 -3.38 -5.76
CA TRP A 23 -11.37 -4.20 -4.89
C TRP A 23 -11.68 -3.56 -3.52
N VAL A 24 -11.15 -2.36 -3.24
CA VAL A 24 -11.54 -1.48 -2.12
C VAL A 24 -12.16 -0.19 -2.66
N THR A 25 -13.06 0.43 -1.90
CA THR A 25 -13.70 1.70 -2.29
C THR A 25 -12.76 2.88 -2.12
N GLY A 26 -12.80 3.83 -3.06
CA GLY A 26 -12.09 5.11 -2.95
C GLY A 26 -12.74 6.13 -2.02
N SER A 27 -12.17 7.34 -1.99
CA SER A 27 -12.64 8.47 -1.20
C SER A 27 -12.91 9.70 -2.05
N TYR A 28 -13.74 10.63 -1.56
CA TYR A 28 -14.17 11.82 -2.30
C TYR A 28 -13.96 13.09 -1.45
N ASP A 29 -13.32 14.10 -2.02
CA ASP A 29 -13.27 15.46 -1.45
C ASP A 29 -14.28 16.36 -2.19
N HIS A 30 -15.33 16.76 -1.47
CA HIS A 30 -16.37 17.63 -2.00
C HIS A 30 -15.86 19.05 -2.33
N ASP A 31 -14.94 19.61 -1.54
CA ASP A 31 -14.45 20.98 -1.75
C ASP A 31 -13.57 21.07 -2.99
N LEU A 32 -12.82 20.00 -3.27
CA LEU A 32 -11.95 19.91 -4.45
C LEU A 32 -12.65 19.33 -5.68
N ASN A 33 -13.83 18.71 -5.50
CA ASN A 33 -14.50 17.87 -6.50
C ASN A 33 -13.56 16.80 -7.09
N LEU A 34 -12.85 16.07 -6.21
CA LEU A 34 -11.87 15.04 -6.61
C LEU A 34 -12.21 13.69 -5.99
N LEU A 35 -12.18 12.65 -6.83
CA LEU A 35 -12.26 11.24 -6.44
C LEU A 35 -10.85 10.65 -6.35
N TYR A 36 -10.55 9.97 -5.24
CA TYR A 36 -9.27 9.32 -4.96
C TYR A 36 -9.51 7.81 -4.95
N TRP A 37 -9.00 7.12 -5.97
CA TRP A 37 -9.30 5.71 -6.21
C TRP A 37 -8.02 4.87 -6.19
N PRO A 38 -7.77 4.11 -5.11
CA PRO A 38 -6.62 3.23 -5.00
C PRO A 38 -6.81 1.95 -5.85
N VAL A 39 -5.74 1.45 -6.45
CA VAL A 39 -5.75 0.26 -7.32
C VAL A 39 -4.58 -0.68 -7.02
N GLY A 40 -4.82 -1.97 -7.27
CA GLY A 40 -3.95 -3.08 -6.88
C GLY A 40 -2.77 -3.35 -7.82
N ASN A 41 -2.20 -4.53 -7.61
CA ASN A 41 -0.96 -5.02 -8.19
C ASN A 41 -0.98 -5.19 -9.73
N PRO A 42 0.19 -5.15 -10.38
CA PRO A 42 0.33 -5.52 -11.77
C PRO A 42 0.45 -7.04 -11.99
N GLY A 43 -0.24 -7.57 -13.00
CA GLY A 43 -0.23 -9.00 -13.36
C GLY A 43 0.84 -9.37 -14.40
N PRO A 44 1.53 -10.53 -14.29
CA PRO A 44 1.38 -11.52 -13.22
C PRO A 44 2.01 -11.02 -11.92
N ASP A 45 1.50 -11.51 -10.80
CA ASP A 45 1.74 -10.94 -9.46
C ASP A 45 3.23 -10.91 -9.09
N PHE A 46 3.97 -11.99 -9.37
CA PHE A 46 5.36 -12.18 -8.89
C PHE A 46 6.42 -12.15 -9.99
N ASP A 47 6.07 -12.42 -11.24
CA ASP A 47 7.02 -12.39 -12.35
C ASP A 47 7.00 -11.03 -13.05
N ARG A 48 7.73 -10.06 -12.49
CA ARG A 48 7.86 -8.74 -13.11
C ARG A 48 8.49 -8.78 -14.51
N HIS A 49 9.30 -9.79 -14.84
CA HIS A 49 10.17 -9.75 -16.04
C HIS A 49 9.37 -9.76 -17.34
N VAL A 50 8.15 -10.30 -17.33
CA VAL A 50 7.26 -10.36 -18.51
C VAL A 50 6.48 -9.06 -18.75
N ARG A 51 6.53 -8.12 -17.80
CA ARG A 51 5.80 -6.83 -17.87
C ARG A 51 6.68 -5.60 -17.59
N CYS A 52 7.83 -5.81 -16.98
CA CYS A 52 8.79 -4.81 -16.56
C CYS A 52 10.22 -5.35 -16.69
N GLU A 53 10.72 -5.39 -17.93
CA GLU A 53 12.11 -5.77 -18.21
C GLU A 53 13.08 -4.68 -17.74
N ASP A 54 12.81 -3.43 -18.12
CA ASP A 54 13.52 -2.24 -17.69
C ASP A 54 12.66 -1.41 -16.71
N PRO A 55 12.96 -1.40 -15.40
CA PRO A 55 12.18 -0.67 -14.40
C PRO A 55 12.29 0.85 -14.49
N THR A 56 13.21 1.38 -15.30
CA THR A 56 13.31 2.83 -15.56
C THR A 56 12.34 3.31 -16.63
N VAL A 57 11.79 2.38 -17.42
CA VAL A 57 10.84 2.63 -18.51
C VAL A 57 9.48 2.02 -18.19
N HIS A 58 9.47 0.76 -17.76
CA HIS A 58 8.27 -0.05 -17.61
C HIS A 58 7.77 -0.07 -16.15
N THR A 59 7.24 1.03 -15.66
CA THR A 59 6.77 1.12 -14.27
C THR A 59 5.42 0.45 -14.00
N ASN A 60 4.73 -0.05 -15.03
CA ASN A 60 3.41 -0.68 -14.97
C ASN A 60 2.27 0.26 -14.52
N LEU A 61 2.30 1.54 -14.91
CA LEU A 61 1.21 2.47 -14.59
C LEU A 61 -0.13 2.01 -15.21
N TYR A 62 -1.24 2.05 -14.47
CA TYR A 62 -1.45 2.70 -13.17
C TYR A 62 -1.51 1.74 -11.98
N SER A 63 -0.89 0.55 -12.05
CA SER A 63 -0.91 -0.39 -10.92
C SER A 63 -0.29 0.22 -9.65
N ASN A 64 -0.66 -0.31 -8.49
CA ASN A 64 -0.18 0.11 -7.17
C ASN A 64 -0.20 1.62 -6.98
N SER A 65 -1.30 2.24 -7.36
CA SER A 65 -1.44 3.69 -7.36
C SER A 65 -2.72 4.14 -6.69
N THR A 66 -2.72 5.35 -6.15
CA THR A 66 -3.95 6.14 -6.02
C THR A 66 -4.11 7.01 -7.26
N ILE A 67 -5.18 6.76 -8.01
CA ILE A 67 -5.57 7.54 -9.19
C ILE A 67 -6.55 8.62 -8.74
N VAL A 68 -6.29 9.87 -9.10
CA VAL A 68 -7.15 11.00 -8.75
C VAL A 68 -7.91 11.45 -9.99
N MET A 69 -9.24 11.47 -9.89
CA MET A 69 -10.13 11.69 -11.03
C MET A 69 -11.15 12.79 -10.74
N ASP A 70 -11.62 13.42 -11.81
CA ASP A 70 -12.84 14.20 -11.79
C ASP A 70 -14.06 13.26 -11.74
N PRO A 71 -14.97 13.41 -10.76
CA PRO A 71 -16.07 12.47 -10.55
C PRO A 71 -17.16 12.59 -11.62
N ASP A 72 -17.26 13.73 -12.32
CA ASP A 72 -18.28 13.98 -13.34
C ASP A 72 -17.90 13.36 -14.70
N THR A 73 -16.59 13.33 -14.99
CA THR A 73 -16.05 12.95 -16.29
C THR A 73 -15.22 11.66 -16.29
N GLY A 74 -14.69 11.27 -15.13
CA GLY A 74 -13.71 10.20 -15.01
C GLY A 74 -12.30 10.58 -15.49
N GLU A 75 -12.05 11.85 -15.84
CA GLU A 75 -10.74 12.31 -16.28
C GLU A 75 -9.72 12.17 -15.13
N ILE A 76 -8.63 11.45 -15.39
CA ILE A 76 -7.49 11.37 -14.45
C ILE A 76 -6.82 12.74 -14.39
N LYS A 77 -6.78 13.34 -13.19
CA LYS A 77 -6.10 14.61 -12.93
C LYS A 77 -4.62 14.39 -12.60
N PHE A 78 -4.34 13.40 -11.76
CA PHE A 78 -2.99 12.97 -11.42
C PHE A 78 -3.04 11.60 -10.74
N HIS A 79 -1.86 11.05 -10.42
CA HIS A 79 -1.72 9.80 -9.69
C HIS A 79 -0.50 9.86 -8.76
N PHE A 80 -0.48 8.96 -7.78
CA PHE A 80 0.70 8.61 -7.00
C PHE A 80 0.89 7.10 -7.04
N GLN A 81 2.02 6.63 -7.55
CA GLN A 81 2.36 5.21 -7.61
C GLN A 81 3.26 4.84 -6.43
N TYR A 82 2.80 3.91 -5.59
CA TYR A 82 3.49 3.48 -4.37
C TYR A 82 4.61 2.47 -4.67
N THR A 83 4.36 1.55 -5.62
CA THR A 83 5.28 0.43 -5.91
C THR A 83 5.39 0.22 -7.43
N PRO A 84 6.31 0.92 -8.11
CA PRO A 84 6.59 0.71 -9.54
C PRO A 84 7.18 -0.67 -9.80
N CYS A 85 6.83 -1.29 -10.94
CA CYS A 85 7.44 -2.56 -11.37
C CYS A 85 7.37 -3.68 -10.29
N ASP A 86 6.30 -3.68 -9.49
CA ASP A 86 6.17 -4.51 -8.29
C ASP A 86 6.31 -6.02 -8.57
N PRO A 87 7.22 -6.76 -7.92
CA PRO A 87 7.30 -8.23 -8.01
C PRO A 87 6.79 -8.96 -6.74
N TYR A 88 6.14 -8.26 -5.81
CA TYR A 88 5.83 -8.78 -4.48
C TYR A 88 4.33 -8.88 -4.18
N ASP A 89 3.47 -8.49 -5.11
CA ASP A 89 2.03 -8.40 -4.89
C ASP A 89 1.68 -7.40 -3.77
N TYR A 90 2.20 -6.18 -3.89
CA TYR A 90 1.92 -5.09 -2.96
C TYR A 90 0.82 -4.17 -3.50
N ASP A 91 -0.42 -4.67 -3.49
CA ASP A 91 -1.58 -3.89 -3.92
C ASP A 91 -1.66 -2.50 -3.27
N GLY A 92 -1.60 -1.46 -4.10
CA GLY A 92 -1.82 -0.07 -3.68
C GLY A 92 -3.28 0.30 -3.41
N VAL A 93 -4.12 -0.69 -3.12
CA VAL A 93 -5.60 -0.60 -3.10
C VAL A 93 -6.17 -0.19 -1.73
N ASN A 94 -5.33 -0.17 -0.69
CA ASN A 94 -5.77 0.16 0.67
C ASN A 94 -6.45 1.54 0.76
N GLU A 95 -7.29 1.71 1.78
CA GLU A 95 -8.10 2.91 1.93
C GLU A 95 -7.28 4.20 2.10
N VAL A 96 -7.81 5.26 1.50
CA VAL A 96 -7.23 6.61 1.45
C VAL A 96 -8.02 7.50 2.40
N ILE A 97 -7.47 7.87 3.55
CA ILE A 97 -8.15 8.75 4.51
C ILE A 97 -7.86 10.21 4.17
N LEU A 98 -8.88 10.99 3.85
CA LEU A 98 -8.76 12.43 3.58
C LEU A 98 -8.83 13.22 4.90
N ALA A 99 -7.80 14.03 5.19
CA ALA A 99 -7.70 14.80 6.43
C ALA A 99 -7.05 16.18 6.21
N ASP A 100 -7.46 17.15 7.02
CA ASP A 100 -6.85 18.49 7.04
C ASP A 100 -5.96 18.60 8.28
N ILE A 101 -4.64 18.63 8.09
CA ILE A 101 -3.64 18.52 9.17
C ILE A 101 -2.66 19.68 9.06
N GLY A 102 -2.57 20.51 10.10
CA GLY A 102 -1.64 21.65 10.12
C GLY A 102 -1.85 22.65 8.97
N GLY A 103 -3.09 22.79 8.49
CA GLY A 103 -3.42 23.63 7.33
C GLY A 103 -3.15 22.99 5.96
N LYS A 104 -2.64 21.76 5.91
CA LYS A 104 -2.46 20.99 4.69
C LYS A 104 -3.65 20.08 4.45
N LYS A 105 -4.12 20.03 3.20
CA LYS A 105 -5.07 19.02 2.73
C LYS A 105 -4.29 17.76 2.37
N VAL A 106 -4.38 16.70 3.19
CA VAL A 106 -3.65 15.45 2.96
C VAL A 106 -4.59 14.28 2.68
N TRP A 107 -4.04 13.25 2.05
CA TRP A 107 -4.54 11.90 2.18
C TRP A 107 -3.51 11.02 2.90
N LEU A 108 -3.99 10.15 3.78
CA LEU A 108 -3.19 9.16 4.51
C LEU A 108 -3.44 7.78 3.93
N HIS A 109 -2.37 7.11 3.51
CA HIS A 109 -2.44 5.79 2.88
C HIS A 109 -1.41 4.85 3.52
N GLY A 110 -1.89 3.73 4.04
CA GLY A 110 -1.03 2.69 4.64
C GLY A 110 -1.04 1.55 3.66
N ASP A 111 0.04 1.40 2.93
CA ASP A 111 0.16 0.54 1.75
C ASP A 111 0.60 -0.86 2.14
N ARG A 112 0.26 -1.84 1.30
CA ARG A 112 0.72 -3.23 1.44
C ARG A 112 2.23 -3.31 1.42
N ASN A 113 2.93 -2.45 0.68
CA ASN A 113 4.38 -2.39 0.60
C ASN A 113 5.10 -2.10 1.94
N GLY A 114 4.35 -1.86 3.02
CA GLY A 114 4.87 -1.76 4.37
C GLY A 114 5.10 -0.34 4.85
N TYR A 115 4.59 0.67 4.13
CA TYR A 115 4.74 2.07 4.51
C TYR A 115 3.41 2.79 4.73
N LEU A 116 3.45 3.79 5.60
CA LEU A 116 2.42 4.80 5.76
C LEU A 116 2.87 6.09 5.09
N TYR A 117 2.04 6.59 4.19
CA TYR A 117 2.25 7.79 3.40
C TYR A 117 1.29 8.89 3.84
N SER A 118 1.79 10.13 3.86
CA SER A 118 0.97 11.34 3.83
C SER A 118 1.28 12.12 2.58
N ILE A 119 0.26 12.41 1.79
CA ILE A 119 0.40 13.03 0.47
C ILE A 119 -0.54 14.22 0.40
N ASP A 120 -0.07 15.35 -0.13
CA ASP A 120 -0.91 16.51 -0.43
C ASP A 120 -1.94 16.11 -1.50
N ARG A 121 -3.20 16.11 -1.09
CA ARG A 121 -4.29 15.61 -1.94
C ARG A 121 -4.70 16.57 -3.06
N THR A 122 -4.07 17.74 -3.14
CA THR A 122 -4.32 18.72 -4.22
C THR A 122 -3.37 18.54 -5.41
N ASN A 123 -2.20 17.93 -5.20
CA ASN A 123 -1.13 17.90 -6.20
C ASN A 123 -0.28 16.62 -6.21
N GLY A 124 -0.51 15.69 -5.28
CA GLY A 124 0.21 14.41 -5.20
C GLY A 124 1.63 14.52 -4.67
N GLN A 125 1.99 15.62 -4.00
CA GLN A 125 3.29 15.77 -3.36
C GLN A 125 3.33 15.03 -2.01
N CYS A 126 4.24 14.09 -1.85
CA CYS A 126 4.45 13.39 -0.60
C CYS A 126 4.99 14.33 0.48
N ASN A 127 4.35 14.34 1.64
CA ASN A 127 4.79 15.08 2.82
C ASN A 127 5.80 14.27 3.63
N TRP A 128 5.49 13.00 3.87
CA TRP A 128 6.32 12.07 4.61
C TRP A 128 5.91 10.62 4.31
N VAL A 129 6.85 9.70 4.55
CA VAL A 129 6.67 8.24 4.46
C VAL A 129 7.40 7.57 5.61
N VAL A 130 6.75 6.64 6.31
CA VAL A 130 7.31 5.93 7.47
C VAL A 130 6.97 4.44 7.42
N PRO A 131 7.82 3.54 7.94
CA PRO A 131 7.55 2.11 7.92
C PRO A 131 6.43 1.73 8.91
N LEU A 132 5.60 0.77 8.51
CA LEU A 132 4.56 0.13 9.34
C LEU A 132 5.10 -1.05 10.15
N GLY A 133 6.26 -1.57 9.78
CA GLY A 133 6.92 -2.72 10.39
C GLY A 133 8.29 -2.96 9.79
N THR A 134 8.69 -4.24 9.69
CA THR A 134 9.94 -4.61 9.01
C THR A 134 9.75 -4.49 7.50
N VAL A 135 10.66 -3.79 6.83
CA VAL A 135 10.66 -3.63 5.36
C VAL A 135 12.09 -3.70 4.86
N ASP A 136 12.34 -4.50 3.81
CA ASP A 136 13.69 -4.67 3.25
C ASP A 136 13.76 -4.63 1.71
N TRP A 137 12.62 -4.56 1.02
CA TRP A 137 12.57 -4.62 -0.45
C TRP A 137 13.17 -3.38 -1.19
N ASN A 138 13.29 -2.23 -0.52
CA ASN A 138 13.88 -1.01 -1.09
C ASN A 138 15.05 -0.48 -0.25
N ALA A 139 15.88 0.35 -0.88
CA ALA A 139 17.05 1.01 -0.29
C ALA A 139 16.75 2.42 0.25
N GLY A 140 15.48 2.81 0.32
CA GLY A 140 15.02 4.13 0.74
C GLY A 140 14.13 4.80 -0.31
N PHE A 141 14.00 6.12 -0.20
CA PHE A 141 13.11 6.92 -1.04
C PHE A 141 13.88 8.07 -1.70
N GLY A 142 13.58 8.31 -2.96
CA GLY A 142 14.02 9.49 -3.71
C GLY A 142 12.99 10.62 -3.64
N ASP A 143 12.98 11.45 -4.69
CA ASP A 143 12.06 12.57 -4.79
C ASP A 143 10.59 12.11 -4.71
N ASN A 144 9.78 12.91 -4.03
CA ASN A 144 8.35 12.68 -3.85
C ASN A 144 8.00 11.33 -3.21
N CYS A 145 8.86 10.77 -2.37
CA CYS A 145 8.69 9.43 -1.78
C CYS A 145 8.61 8.30 -2.82
N THR A 146 9.30 8.44 -3.95
CA THR A 146 9.45 7.34 -4.92
C THR A 146 10.40 6.30 -4.35
N PRO A 147 10.03 5.01 -4.25
CA PRO A 147 10.91 3.99 -3.68
C PRO A 147 12.14 3.75 -4.58
N ILE A 148 13.30 3.58 -3.95
CA ILE A 148 14.55 3.19 -4.62
C ILE A 148 14.69 1.67 -4.49
N MET A 149 14.31 0.94 -5.53
CA MET A 149 14.35 -0.52 -5.55
C MET A 149 15.76 -1.08 -5.27
N ASP A 150 15.90 -2.08 -4.39
CA ASP A 150 17.17 -2.82 -4.17
C ASP A 150 17.21 -4.08 -5.04
N TRP A 151 17.09 -3.91 -6.36
CA TRP A 151 17.05 -5.02 -7.33
C TRP A 151 18.17 -6.06 -7.14
N PRO A 152 19.45 -5.69 -6.92
CA PRO A 152 20.50 -6.68 -6.74
C PRO A 152 20.22 -7.70 -5.63
N LYS A 153 19.54 -7.29 -4.56
CA LYS A 153 19.21 -8.16 -3.42
C LYS A 153 17.79 -8.73 -3.51
N MET A 154 16.84 -7.88 -3.87
CA MET A 154 15.41 -8.12 -3.64
C MET A 154 14.64 -8.49 -4.90
N ASP A 155 15.30 -8.59 -6.06
CA ASP A 155 14.64 -9.08 -7.27
C ASP A 155 14.18 -10.54 -7.13
N VAL A 156 12.99 -10.83 -7.67
CA VAL A 156 12.35 -12.15 -7.64
C VAL A 156 12.58 -12.80 -9.00
N THR A 157 13.59 -13.66 -9.09
CA THR A 157 14.05 -14.25 -10.36
C THR A 157 13.76 -15.75 -10.42
N TYR A 158 14.00 -16.37 -11.57
CA TYR A 158 13.72 -17.79 -11.79
C TYR A 158 14.74 -18.74 -11.15
N ASP A 159 15.94 -18.24 -10.83
CA ASP A 159 17.11 -19.05 -10.44
C ASP A 159 17.41 -19.06 -8.94
N LYS A 160 16.72 -18.22 -8.15
CA LYS A 160 16.92 -18.12 -6.70
C LYS A 160 15.60 -17.92 -5.95
N VAL A 161 15.60 -18.29 -4.68
CA VAL A 161 14.55 -17.92 -3.73
C VAL A 161 14.96 -16.62 -3.05
N THR A 162 14.07 -15.62 -3.12
CA THR A 162 14.23 -14.32 -2.46
C THR A 162 13.32 -14.27 -1.24
N ARG A 163 13.91 -14.04 -0.06
CA ARG A 163 13.15 -13.72 1.15
C ARG A 163 12.91 -12.22 1.22
N VAL A 164 11.67 -11.82 1.46
CA VAL A 164 11.28 -10.40 1.49
C VAL A 164 10.34 -10.09 2.65
N TRP A 165 10.48 -8.88 3.19
CA TRP A 165 9.55 -8.25 4.12
C TRP A 165 8.94 -6.97 3.50
N PRO A 166 7.63 -6.75 3.64
CA PRO A 166 6.63 -7.68 4.20
C PRO A 166 6.31 -8.86 3.25
N THR A 167 5.37 -9.72 3.67
CA THR A 167 4.70 -10.69 2.78
C THR A 167 3.83 -9.99 1.74
N LEU A 168 3.23 -10.74 0.80
CA LEU A 168 2.19 -10.19 -0.07
C LEU A 168 1.03 -9.60 0.73
N ASP A 169 0.67 -10.13 1.90
CA ASP A 169 -0.32 -9.53 2.83
C ASP A 169 0.10 -8.14 3.37
N GLY A 170 1.33 -7.75 3.08
CA GLY A 170 1.87 -6.44 3.32
C GLY A 170 2.22 -6.11 4.77
N GLY A 171 2.59 -4.86 5.01
CA GLY A 171 2.67 -4.30 6.37
C GLY A 171 1.31 -3.93 6.92
N LYS A 172 0.30 -3.87 6.04
CA LYS A 172 -1.12 -3.75 6.32
C LYS A 172 -1.91 -4.28 5.12
N GLU A 173 -2.88 -5.15 5.39
CA GLU A 173 -3.89 -5.60 4.43
C GLU A 173 -5.08 -4.62 4.29
N TRP A 174 -6.18 -5.04 3.64
CA TRP A 174 -7.42 -4.26 3.43
C TRP A 174 -8.13 -3.66 4.66
N HIS A 175 -7.67 -3.96 5.87
CA HIS A 175 -8.37 -3.63 7.12
C HIS A 175 -8.24 -2.14 7.42
N PRO A 176 -9.34 -1.37 7.48
CA PRO A 176 -9.23 0.09 7.44
C PRO A 176 -8.63 0.69 8.70
N LYS A 177 -7.73 1.66 8.49
CA LYS A 177 -7.17 2.58 9.49
C LYS A 177 -8.26 3.52 10.02
N ALA A 178 -7.95 4.20 11.12
CA ALA A 178 -8.75 5.31 11.61
C ALA A 178 -7.88 6.55 11.83
N TYR A 179 -8.45 7.73 11.62
CA TYR A 179 -7.83 9.00 11.98
C TYR A 179 -8.72 9.73 13.00
N SER A 180 -8.11 10.25 14.06
CA SER A 180 -8.80 11.05 15.08
C SER A 180 -8.38 12.51 14.99
N LYS A 181 -9.35 13.39 14.72
CA LYS A 181 -9.13 14.84 14.71
C LYS A 181 -8.78 15.40 16.10
N SER A 182 -9.23 14.75 17.17
CA SER A 182 -9.00 15.23 18.54
C SER A 182 -7.59 14.93 19.03
N SER A 183 -7.07 13.74 18.76
CA SER A 183 -5.71 13.35 19.14
C SER A 183 -4.68 13.73 18.08
N GLY A 184 -5.10 13.92 16.82
CA GLY A 184 -4.20 14.15 15.69
C GLY A 184 -3.50 12.86 15.23
N LEU A 185 -3.90 11.70 15.73
CA LEU A 185 -3.24 10.43 15.45
C LEU A 185 -3.98 9.61 14.39
N VAL A 186 -3.20 8.83 13.64
CA VAL A 186 -3.68 7.76 12.75
C VAL A 186 -3.35 6.41 13.36
N TYR A 187 -4.35 5.54 13.43
CA TYR A 187 -4.28 4.21 14.00
C TYR A 187 -4.28 3.19 12.88
N VAL A 188 -3.28 2.31 12.88
CA VAL A 188 -3.03 1.37 11.79
C VAL A 188 -2.98 -0.05 12.30
N PRO A 189 -3.85 -0.95 11.78
CA PRO A 189 -3.68 -2.38 11.99
C PRO A 189 -2.55 -2.89 11.10
N THR A 190 -1.51 -3.46 11.69
CA THR A 190 -0.28 -3.86 11.00
C THR A 190 0.01 -5.34 11.06
N TYR A 191 0.76 -5.76 10.05
CA TYR A 191 1.23 -7.10 9.76
C TYR A 191 2.76 -7.03 9.73
N ASN A 192 3.42 -8.04 10.26
CA ASN A 192 4.87 -8.11 10.27
C ASN A 192 5.32 -9.56 10.07
N PHE A 193 5.34 -9.96 8.80
CA PHE A 193 5.69 -11.29 8.30
C PHE A 193 6.67 -11.17 7.13
N TYR A 194 7.39 -12.24 6.84
CA TYR A 194 8.15 -12.39 5.60
C TYR A 194 7.59 -13.51 4.73
N MET A 195 7.92 -13.49 3.44
CA MET A 195 7.73 -14.63 2.55
C MET A 195 9.00 -14.98 1.81
N ASP A 196 9.07 -16.23 1.35
CA ASP A 196 10.04 -16.71 0.38
C ASP A 196 9.37 -16.81 -0.99
N LEU A 197 9.91 -16.11 -1.99
CA LEU A 197 9.42 -16.02 -3.35
C LEU A 197 10.44 -16.55 -4.38
N GLN A 198 9.96 -17.20 -5.43
CA GLN A 198 10.72 -17.48 -6.65
C GLN A 198 9.81 -17.31 -7.85
N ALA A 199 10.26 -16.59 -8.88
CA ALA A 199 9.47 -16.40 -10.08
C ALA A 199 9.24 -17.74 -10.80
N GLY A 200 8.13 -17.85 -11.50
CA GLY A 200 7.79 -19.00 -12.32
C GLY A 200 7.15 -18.53 -13.61
N LEU A 201 7.63 -19.03 -14.74
CA LEU A 201 7.00 -18.73 -16.02
C LEU A 201 5.56 -19.26 -16.03
N MET A 202 4.64 -18.40 -16.44
CA MET A 202 3.23 -18.72 -16.55
C MET A 202 2.67 -18.04 -17.79
N GLU A 203 1.86 -18.76 -18.56
CA GLU A 203 1.07 -18.18 -19.64
C GLU A 203 -0.28 -17.72 -19.10
N TRP A 204 -0.80 -16.62 -19.66
CA TRP A 204 -2.11 -16.14 -19.28
C TRP A 204 -3.22 -16.95 -19.98
N HIS A 205 -4.19 -17.42 -19.19
CA HIS A 205 -5.41 -18.05 -19.69
C HIS A 205 -6.63 -17.48 -18.96
N SER A 206 -7.70 -17.21 -19.71
CA SER A 206 -8.94 -16.68 -19.13
C SER A 206 -9.55 -17.67 -18.13
N GLY A 207 -9.82 -17.19 -16.91
CA GLY A 207 -10.42 -17.99 -15.84
C GLY A 207 -9.43 -18.77 -14.98
N GLU A 208 -8.12 -18.68 -15.28
CA GLU A 208 -7.06 -19.28 -14.47
C GLU A 208 -6.34 -18.21 -13.63
N TRP A 209 -5.67 -18.66 -12.57
CA TRP A 209 -4.76 -17.79 -11.81
C TRP A 209 -3.61 -17.33 -12.71
N TYR A 210 -3.06 -16.15 -12.44
CA TYR A 210 -1.91 -15.62 -13.19
C TYR A 210 -0.86 -15.03 -12.24
N LEU A 211 -0.31 -15.89 -11.38
CA LEU A 211 0.58 -15.47 -10.29
C LEU A 211 2.03 -15.29 -10.74
N GLY A 212 2.53 -16.17 -11.61
CA GLY A 212 3.94 -16.12 -12.04
C GLY A 212 4.96 -16.50 -10.95
N SER A 213 4.62 -17.44 -10.07
CA SER A 213 5.51 -17.92 -9.00
C SER A 213 5.69 -19.44 -9.04
N SER A 214 6.92 -19.90 -8.79
CA SER A 214 7.26 -21.31 -8.57
C SER A 214 7.41 -21.66 -7.08
N ILE A 215 7.75 -20.68 -6.24
CA ILE A 215 7.78 -20.80 -4.78
C ILE A 215 7.09 -19.59 -4.18
N LEU A 216 6.09 -19.86 -3.34
CA LEU A 216 5.48 -18.89 -2.44
C LEU A 216 5.30 -19.56 -1.08
N ARG A 217 6.06 -19.14 -0.08
CA ARG A 217 5.99 -19.68 1.28
C ARG A 217 5.98 -18.56 2.30
N PHE A 218 4.98 -18.55 3.16
CA PHE A 218 4.88 -17.60 4.26
C PHE A 218 5.74 -18.02 5.44
N GLY A 219 6.49 -17.07 5.97
CA GLY A 219 7.19 -17.16 7.24
C GLY A 219 6.26 -16.92 8.43
N GLN A 220 6.80 -17.12 9.63
CA GLN A 220 6.13 -16.69 10.86
C GLN A 220 6.27 -15.18 11.04
N GLY A 221 5.32 -14.59 11.75
CA GLY A 221 5.28 -13.18 12.04
C GLY A 221 4.21 -12.85 13.07
N ASN A 222 3.95 -11.57 13.25
CA ASN A 222 3.01 -11.04 14.22
C ASN A 222 2.30 -9.79 13.68
N GLY A 223 1.52 -9.12 14.51
CA GLY A 223 0.89 -7.86 14.14
C GLY A 223 0.87 -6.89 15.29
N ALA A 224 0.32 -5.70 15.03
CA ALA A 224 0.09 -4.71 16.06
C ALA A 224 -1.02 -3.76 15.65
N VAL A 225 -1.53 -3.00 16.62
CA VAL A 225 -2.17 -1.73 16.32
C VAL A 225 -1.18 -0.64 16.69
N ASN A 226 -0.76 0.13 15.68
CA ASN A 226 0.22 1.20 15.84
C ASN A 226 -0.49 2.55 15.73
N ALA A 227 -0.10 3.52 16.55
CA ALA A 227 -0.53 4.91 16.41
C ALA A 227 0.64 5.78 15.95
N TYR A 228 0.36 6.62 14.95
CA TYR A 228 1.32 7.57 14.41
C TYR A 228 0.76 8.99 14.49
N ASP A 229 1.60 9.97 14.74
CA ASP A 229 1.25 11.37 14.57
C ASP A 229 1.03 11.66 13.07
N ALA A 230 -0.18 12.12 12.73
CA ALA A 230 -0.56 12.29 11.34
C ALA A 230 0.09 13.52 10.67
N ALA A 231 0.73 14.41 11.43
CA ALA A 231 1.44 15.57 10.90
C ALA A 231 2.84 15.21 10.39
N ASN A 232 3.54 14.27 11.03
CA ASN A 232 4.94 13.96 10.72
C ASN A 232 5.28 12.47 10.58
N GLY A 233 4.35 11.56 10.91
CA GLY A 233 4.55 10.11 10.82
C GLY A 233 5.27 9.49 12.03
N ASP A 234 5.52 10.25 13.10
CA ASP A 234 6.19 9.73 14.30
C ASP A 234 5.32 8.67 14.97
N MET A 235 5.91 7.51 15.29
CA MET A 235 5.22 6.46 16.03
C MET A 235 5.05 6.87 17.50
N ILE A 236 3.81 6.93 17.97
CA ILE A 236 3.46 7.37 19.33
C ILE A 236 3.34 6.18 20.29
N TRP A 237 2.62 5.16 19.88
CA TRP A 237 2.47 3.94 20.66
C TRP A 237 2.18 2.72 19.78
N THR A 238 2.42 1.55 20.35
CA THR A 238 2.19 0.24 19.74
C THR A 238 1.46 -0.65 20.73
N ARG A 239 0.39 -1.31 20.28
CA ARG A 239 -0.22 -2.45 20.97
C ARG A 239 0.12 -3.74 20.21
N PRO A 240 1.09 -4.53 20.69
CA PRO A 240 1.46 -5.77 20.04
C PRO A 240 0.32 -6.79 20.03
N SER A 241 0.27 -7.59 18.98
CA SER A 241 -0.62 -8.73 18.82
C SER A 241 0.18 -9.97 18.41
N ALA A 242 -0.17 -11.13 18.95
CA ALA A 242 0.48 -12.39 18.59
C ALA A 242 0.19 -12.84 17.14
N ALA A 243 -0.83 -12.28 16.52
CA ALA A 243 -1.26 -12.55 15.15
C ALA A 243 -1.50 -11.21 14.41
N PRO A 244 -1.62 -11.21 13.07
CA PRO A 244 -1.86 -9.98 12.32
C PRO A 244 -3.13 -9.27 12.81
N ALA A 245 -3.09 -7.94 12.84
CA ALA A 245 -4.28 -7.16 13.20
C ALA A 245 -5.24 -7.13 12.00
N THR A 246 -6.26 -8.00 12.02
CA THR A 246 -7.19 -8.25 10.91
C THR A 246 -8.54 -7.56 11.10
N SER A 247 -8.57 -6.43 11.81
CA SER A 247 -9.81 -5.70 12.05
C SER A 247 -9.68 -4.23 11.67
N GLY A 248 -10.78 -3.66 11.17
CA GLY A 248 -10.88 -2.22 11.00
C GLY A 248 -10.91 -1.50 12.34
N ILE A 249 -10.36 -0.29 12.37
CA ILE A 249 -10.27 0.52 13.59
C ILE A 249 -11.38 1.57 13.60
N LEU A 250 -11.97 1.81 14.78
CA LEU A 250 -12.91 2.90 15.03
C LEU A 250 -12.34 3.84 16.10
N ALA A 251 -12.02 5.08 15.72
CA ALA A 251 -11.66 6.14 16.67
C ALA A 251 -12.89 6.99 17.04
N THR A 252 -12.97 7.42 18.30
CA THR A 252 -14.13 8.17 18.81
C THR A 252 -13.70 9.45 19.55
N ALA A 253 -14.58 10.45 19.58
CA ALA A 253 -14.35 11.69 20.33
C ALA A 253 -14.31 11.49 21.86
N GLY A 254 -14.62 10.29 22.36
CA GLY A 254 -14.50 9.93 23.77
C GLY A 254 -13.08 9.58 24.20
N GLY A 255 -12.09 9.70 23.31
CA GLY A 255 -10.69 9.34 23.61
C GLY A 255 -10.44 7.82 23.58
N LEU A 256 -11.23 7.09 22.80
CA LEU A 256 -11.13 5.64 22.65
C LEU A 256 -10.99 5.23 21.20
N VAL A 257 -10.16 4.20 20.98
CA VAL A 257 -10.07 3.43 19.73
C VAL A 257 -10.53 1.99 19.95
N PHE A 258 -11.38 1.49 19.06
CA PHE A 258 -11.92 0.12 19.11
C PHE A 258 -11.37 -0.69 17.93
N PHE A 259 -11.02 -1.95 18.19
CA PHE A 259 -10.55 -2.91 17.19
C PHE A 259 -10.78 -4.34 17.68
N GLY A 260 -10.89 -5.29 16.75
CA GLY A 260 -10.98 -6.72 17.06
C GLY A 260 -9.60 -7.36 17.26
N GLY A 261 -9.48 -8.19 18.29
CA GLY A 261 -8.30 -9.03 18.53
C GLY A 261 -8.41 -10.40 17.86
N PRO A 262 -7.27 -11.10 17.66
CA PRO A 262 -7.26 -12.44 17.05
C PRO A 262 -7.88 -13.52 17.94
N ASP A 263 -8.13 -13.21 19.21
CA ASP A 263 -8.86 -14.03 20.17
C ASP A 263 -10.39 -13.93 20.02
N GLY A 264 -10.87 -13.11 19.07
CA GLY A 264 -12.29 -12.90 18.80
C GLY A 264 -12.95 -11.85 19.68
N ASN A 265 -12.20 -11.19 20.56
CA ASN A 265 -12.73 -10.14 21.44
C ASN A 265 -12.63 -8.75 20.78
N ILE A 266 -13.58 -7.87 21.11
CA ILE A 266 -13.43 -6.44 20.84
C ILE A 266 -12.59 -5.83 21.94
N GLN A 267 -11.54 -5.12 21.54
CA GLN A 267 -10.67 -4.36 22.43
C GLN A 267 -10.97 -2.88 22.28
N ALA A 268 -10.79 -2.15 23.37
CA ALA A 268 -10.82 -0.70 23.41
C ALA A 268 -9.52 -0.22 24.05
N ALA A 269 -8.90 0.80 23.46
CA ALA A 269 -7.70 1.42 23.99
C ALA A 269 -7.88 2.93 24.10
N ASN A 270 -7.17 3.57 25.02
CA ASN A 270 -7.01 5.02 25.05
C ASN A 270 -6.37 5.50 23.74
N ASP A 271 -6.96 6.52 23.11
CA ASP A 271 -6.56 6.96 21.78
C ASP A 271 -5.18 7.66 21.78
N ALA A 272 -4.76 8.25 22.89
CA ALA A 272 -3.49 8.96 23.03
C ALA A 272 -2.35 8.07 23.54
N THR A 273 -2.64 7.04 24.36
CA THR A 273 -1.61 6.24 25.04
C THR A 273 -1.58 4.77 24.64
N GLY A 274 -2.67 4.24 24.08
CA GLY A 274 -2.80 2.82 23.75
C GLY A 274 -3.10 1.89 24.93
N GLU A 275 -3.31 2.42 26.15
CA GLU A 275 -3.70 1.64 27.34
C GLU A 275 -5.09 0.99 27.19
#